data_AF-A0A6I9N5W8-F1
#
_entry.id   AF-A0A6I9N5W8-F1
#
_cell.length_a   1.000
_cell.length_b   1.000
_cell.length_c   1.000
_cell.angle_alpha   90.00
_cell.angle_beta   90.00
_cell.angle_gamma   90.00
#
_symmetry.space_group_name_H-M   'P 1'
#
loop_
_entity.id
_entity.type
_entity.pdbx_description
1 polymer ?
#
loop_
_entity_poly.entity_id
_entity_poly.type
_entity_poly.pdbx_seq_one_letter_code
_entity_poly.pdbx_strand_id
1 'polypeptide(L)'
;ALQFLSKAHHCKVQAGGWEKEPGLFKEVIQRAINMGEVTISCSKKKSNPAEALQILSSTRLSLNSLATKAKQMHTDVATGQLHGELLDGVAALEQVLTELQELSATLRGPSQ
;
A
#
# COMPACT_ATOMS: atom_id res chain seq x y z
N ALA A 1 -15.24 8.72 -0.89
CA ALA A 1 -13.79 8.96 -0.69
C ALA A 1 -12.91 7.84 -1.25
N LEU A 2 -13.02 6.60 -0.74
CA LEU A 2 -12.15 5.48 -1.14
C LEU A 2 -12.07 5.22 -2.66
N GLN A 3 -13.21 5.23 -3.37
CA GLN A 3 -13.22 5.03 -4.83
C GLN A 3 -12.48 6.14 -5.60
N PHE A 4 -12.53 7.39 -5.13
CA PHE A 4 -11.80 8.50 -5.76
C PHE A 4 -10.29 8.38 -5.50
N LEU A 5 -9.91 8.01 -4.28
CA LEU A 5 -8.51 7.76 -3.91
C LEU A 5 -7.92 6.60 -4.73
N SER A 6 -8.66 5.49 -4.86
CA SER A 6 -8.24 4.33 -5.64
C SER A 6 -8.06 4.68 -7.12
N LYS A 7 -9.00 5.43 -7.72
CA LYS A 7 -8.87 5.90 -9.12
C LYS A 7 -7.67 6.84 -9.30
N ALA A 8 -7.50 7.83 -8.43
CA ALA A 8 -6.39 8.78 -8.52
C ALA A 8 -5.03 8.08 -8.38
N HIS A 9 -4.93 7.12 -7.45
CA HIS A 9 -3.75 6.27 -7.29
C HIS A 9 -3.47 5.47 -8.57
N HIS A 10 -4.49 4.85 -9.15
CA HIS A 10 -4.33 4.05 -10.36
C HIS A 10 -3.86 4.88 -11.56
N CYS A 11 -4.41 6.08 -11.77
CA CYS A 11 -3.95 6.98 -12.84
C CYS A 11 -2.47 7.35 -12.67
N LYS A 12 -2.02 7.64 -11.45
CA LYS A 12 -0.61 7.96 -11.18
C LYS A 12 0.31 6.76 -11.46
N VAL A 13 -0.09 5.57 -11.03
CA VAL A 13 0.65 4.32 -11.31
C VAL A 13 0.73 4.05 -12.81
N GLN A 14 -0.36 4.24 -13.55
CA GLN A 14 -0.43 3.98 -15.00
C GLN A 14 0.35 4.99 -15.86
N ALA A 15 0.56 6.22 -15.39
CA ALA A 15 1.31 7.24 -16.13
C ALA A 15 2.78 6.84 -16.39
N GLY A 16 3.32 5.91 -15.59
CA GLY A 16 4.70 5.42 -15.71
C GLY A 16 5.77 6.48 -15.41
N GLY A 17 7.04 6.09 -15.40
CA GLY A 17 8.19 7.01 -15.33
C GLY A 17 8.49 7.55 -13.92
N TRP A 18 7.50 7.62 -13.04
CA TRP A 18 7.66 7.93 -11.61
C TRP A 18 8.50 6.87 -10.87
N GLU A 19 8.63 5.67 -11.44
CA GLU A 19 9.19 4.50 -10.77
C GLU A 19 10.71 4.55 -10.60
N LYS A 20 11.39 5.42 -11.37
CA LYS A 20 12.85 5.55 -11.37
C LYS A 20 13.33 6.75 -10.56
N GLU A 21 12.44 7.69 -10.27
CA GLU A 21 12.76 8.95 -9.61
C GLU A 21 12.31 8.85 -8.14
N PRO A 22 13.25 8.82 -7.17
CA PRO A 22 12.93 8.62 -5.76
C PRO A 22 11.87 9.59 -5.20
N GLY A 23 11.87 10.86 -5.59
CA GLY A 23 10.90 11.86 -5.13
C GLY A 23 9.47 11.55 -5.60
N LEU A 24 9.29 11.28 -6.89
CA LEU A 24 8.01 10.89 -7.47
C LEU A 24 7.53 9.55 -6.91
N PHE A 25 8.45 8.60 -6.68
CA PHE A 25 8.13 7.33 -6.05
C PHE A 25 7.62 7.54 -4.62
N LYS A 26 8.29 8.40 -3.83
CA LYS A 26 7.88 8.77 -2.48
C LYS A 26 6.46 9.33 -2.46
N GLU A 27 6.12 10.20 -3.39
CA GLU A 27 4.75 10.72 -3.49
C GLU A 27 3.71 9.64 -3.82
N VAL A 28 4.07 8.63 -4.63
CA VAL A 28 3.19 7.49 -4.91
C VAL A 28 2.99 6.65 -3.64
N ILE A 29 4.07 6.37 -2.91
CA ILE A 29 4.01 5.68 -1.61
C ILE A 29 3.08 6.43 -0.65
N GLN A 30 3.25 7.75 -0.50
CA GLN A 30 2.43 8.52 0.44
C GLN A 30 0.92 8.46 0.09
N ARG A 31 0.59 8.50 -1.20
CA ARG A 31 -0.81 8.34 -1.64
C ARG A 31 -1.34 6.93 -1.40
N ALA A 32 -0.49 5.91 -1.55
CA ALA A 32 -0.84 4.52 -1.26
C ALA A 32 -1.07 4.28 0.24
N ILE A 33 -0.24 4.87 1.11
CA ILE A 33 -0.40 4.85 2.57
C ILE A 33 -1.76 5.44 2.95
N ASN A 34 -2.05 6.66 2.48
CA ASN A 34 -3.33 7.33 2.76
C ASN A 34 -4.52 6.48 2.27
N MET A 35 -4.39 5.82 1.11
CA MET A 35 -5.42 4.89 0.62
C MET A 35 -5.58 3.69 1.55
N GLY A 36 -4.48 3.10 2.05
CA GLY A 36 -4.49 2.01 3.01
C GLY A 36 -5.19 2.35 4.32
N GLU A 37 -4.85 3.49 4.93
CA GLU A 37 -5.47 3.98 6.17
C GLU A 37 -6.99 4.20 5.99
N VAL A 38 -7.39 4.81 4.87
CA VAL A 38 -8.80 4.99 4.55
C VAL A 38 -9.50 3.65 4.31
N THR A 39 -8.84 2.68 3.65
CA THR A 39 -9.37 1.32 3.48
C THR A 39 -9.60 0.65 4.83
N ILE A 40 -8.66 0.75 5.77
CA ILE A 40 -8.78 0.20 7.15
C ILE A 40 -9.96 0.85 7.88
N SER A 41 -10.09 2.18 7.81
CA SER A 41 -11.21 2.89 8.44
C SER A 41 -12.56 2.51 7.81
N CYS A 42 -12.61 2.35 6.49
CA CYS A 42 -13.80 1.96 5.76
C CYS A 42 -14.21 0.50 5.99
N SER A 43 -13.26 -0.43 6.11
CA SER A 43 -13.56 -1.86 6.32
C SER A 43 -14.16 -2.10 7.71
N LYS A 44 -13.68 -1.41 8.74
CA LYS A 44 -14.23 -1.48 10.12
C LYS A 44 -15.70 -1.03 10.22
N LYS A 45 -16.18 -0.20 9.27
CA LYS A 45 -17.55 0.35 9.25
C LYS A 45 -18.49 -0.42 8.31
N LYS A 46 -18.00 -1.42 7.58
CA LYS A 46 -18.83 -2.20 6.66
C LYS A 46 -19.64 -3.25 7.42
N SER A 47 -20.93 -3.34 7.09
CA SER A 47 -21.81 -4.39 7.59
C SER A 47 -21.57 -5.76 6.94
N ASN A 48 -20.96 -5.78 5.75
CA ASN A 48 -20.66 -7.00 5.00
C ASN A 48 -19.16 -7.36 5.11
N PRO A 49 -18.80 -8.45 5.83
CA PRO A 49 -17.41 -8.90 5.97
C PRO A 49 -16.75 -9.28 4.65
N ALA A 50 -17.49 -9.84 3.68
CA ALA A 50 -16.94 -10.25 2.40
C ALA A 50 -16.48 -9.04 1.56
N GLU A 51 -17.30 -7.98 1.54
CA GLU A 51 -16.92 -6.71 0.91
C GLU A 51 -15.74 -6.05 1.59
N ALA A 52 -15.68 -6.10 2.93
CA ALA A 52 -14.55 -5.62 3.71
C ALA A 52 -13.26 -6.36 3.34
N LEU A 53 -13.30 -7.69 3.27
CA LEU A 53 -12.17 -8.53 2.87
C LEU A 53 -11.73 -8.27 1.42
N GLN A 54 -12.68 -8.02 0.51
CA GLN A 54 -12.38 -7.70 -0.88
C GLN A 54 -11.58 -6.40 -1.01
N ILE A 55 -12.02 -5.32 -0.34
CA ILE A 55 -11.32 -4.03 -0.42
C ILE A 55 -9.96 -4.07 0.27
N LEU A 56 -9.83 -4.82 1.37
CA LEU A 56 -8.56 -5.02 2.08
C LEU A 56 -7.58 -5.78 1.19
N SER A 57 -8.03 -6.87 0.55
CA SER A 57 -7.19 -7.70 -0.32
C SER A 57 -6.69 -6.93 -1.54
N SER A 58 -7.58 -6.18 -2.21
CA SER A 58 -7.23 -5.35 -3.36
C SER A 58 -6.21 -4.27 -2.98
N THR A 59 -6.44 -3.57 -1.88
CA THR A 59 -5.51 -2.53 -1.38
C THR A 59 -4.15 -3.15 -1.02
N ARG A 60 -4.15 -4.27 -0.28
CA ARG A 60 -2.93 -4.99 0.11
C ARG A 60 -2.09 -5.38 -1.11
N LEU A 61 -2.71 -5.88 -2.18
CA LEU A 61 -2.00 -6.25 -3.40
C LEU A 61 -1.30 -5.03 -4.04
N SER A 62 -1.98 -3.88 -4.10
CA SER A 62 -1.40 -2.64 -4.65
C SER A 62 -0.26 -2.10 -3.80
N LEU A 63 -0.38 -2.12 -2.47
CA LEU A 63 0.69 -1.65 -1.58
C LEU A 63 1.91 -2.59 -1.63
N ASN A 64 1.68 -3.91 -1.72
CA ASN A 64 2.76 -4.90 -1.80
C ASN A 64 3.55 -4.80 -3.11
N SER A 65 2.90 -4.47 -4.23
CA SER A 65 3.60 -4.25 -5.49
C SER A 65 4.49 -3.01 -5.44
N LEU A 66 4.08 -1.96 -4.72
CA LEU A 66 4.91 -0.78 -4.48
C LEU A 66 6.11 -1.08 -3.58
N ALA A 67 5.91 -1.81 -2.47
CA ALA A 67 7.00 -2.22 -1.58
C ALA A 67 8.04 -3.07 -2.32
N THR A 68 7.57 -4.02 -3.14
CA THR A 68 8.43 -4.84 -4.00
C THR A 68 9.19 -3.99 -5.00
N LYS A 69 8.52 -3.06 -5.68
CA LYS A 69 9.15 -2.18 -6.68
C LYS A 69 10.18 -1.25 -6.04
N ALA A 70 9.91 -0.72 -4.85
CA ALA A 70 10.87 0.11 -4.11
C ALA A 70 12.17 -0.67 -3.83
N LYS A 71 12.05 -1.91 -3.34
CA LYS A 71 13.20 -2.80 -3.09
C LYS A 71 13.95 -3.17 -4.36
N GLN A 72 13.27 -3.32 -5.49
CA GLN A 72 13.90 -3.67 -6.77
C GLN A 72 14.61 -2.49 -7.43
N MET A 73 14.04 -1.29 -7.35
CA MET A 73 14.48 -0.14 -8.15
C MET A 73 15.29 0.90 -7.37
N HIS A 74 15.13 0.95 -6.05
CA HIS A 74 15.72 1.98 -5.21
C HIS A 74 16.62 1.43 -4.10
N THR A 75 16.98 0.15 -4.18
CA THR A 75 18.05 -0.42 -3.35
C THR A 75 19.37 -0.18 -4.06
N ASP A 76 20.30 0.48 -3.38
CA ASP A 76 21.66 0.65 -3.84
C ASP A 76 22.35 -0.72 -3.91
N VAL A 77 22.96 -1.04 -5.05
CA VAL A 77 23.53 -2.37 -5.33
C VAL A 77 24.80 -2.63 -4.54
N ALA A 78 25.55 -1.59 -4.18
CA ALA A 78 26.82 -1.73 -3.46
C ALA A 78 26.60 -1.93 -1.96
N THR A 79 25.60 -1.28 -1.39
CA THR A 79 25.29 -1.28 0.05
C THR A 79 24.13 -2.21 0.42
N GLY A 80 23.27 -2.56 -0.54
CA GLY A 80 22.03 -3.29 -0.29
C GLY A 80 20.99 -2.47 0.48
N GLN A 81 21.20 -1.15 0.63
CA GLN A 81 20.32 -0.27 1.38
C GLN A 81 19.37 0.48 0.46
N LEU A 82 18.13 0.65 0.91
CA LEU A 82 17.14 1.45 0.22
C LEU A 82 17.53 2.95 0.28
N HIS A 83 17.27 3.68 -0.80
CA HIS A 83 17.55 5.11 -0.88
C HIS A 83 16.94 5.86 0.31
N GLY A 84 17.75 6.70 0.98
CA GLY A 84 17.39 7.30 2.26
C GLY A 84 16.06 8.07 2.24
N GLU A 85 15.77 8.74 1.12
CA GLU A 85 14.52 9.48 0.92
C GLU A 85 13.25 8.60 0.99
N LEU A 86 13.39 7.30 0.70
CA LEU A 86 12.30 6.34 0.64
C LEU A 86 12.19 5.47 1.89
N LEU A 87 13.19 5.47 2.78
CA LEU A 87 13.22 4.57 3.96
C LEU A 87 11.97 4.72 4.82
N ASP A 88 11.67 5.94 5.27
CA ASP A 88 10.51 6.21 6.13
C ASP A 88 9.19 5.87 5.44
N GLY A 89 9.09 6.19 4.14
CA GLY A 89 7.90 5.90 3.35
C GLY A 89 7.66 4.40 3.17
N VAL A 90 8.73 3.63 2.87
CA VAL A 90 8.63 2.17 2.73
C VAL A 90 8.33 1.52 4.09
N ALA A 91 8.95 1.97 5.18
CA ALA A 91 8.65 1.47 6.52
C ALA A 91 7.17 1.71 6.90
N ALA A 92 6.65 2.91 6.65
CA ALA A 92 5.23 3.20 6.88
C ALA A 92 4.30 2.38 5.98
N LEU A 93 4.67 2.17 4.71
CA LEU A 93 3.94 1.31 3.77
C LEU A 93 3.87 -0.14 4.28
N GLU A 94 4.98 -0.68 4.78
CA GLU A 94 5.06 -2.02 5.36
C GLU A 94 4.23 -2.14 6.66
N GLN A 95 4.22 -1.10 7.48
CA GLN A 95 3.36 -1.03 8.66
C GLN A 95 1.87 -1.12 8.28
N VAL A 96 1.42 -0.34 7.29
CA VAL A 96 0.04 -0.40 6.79
C VAL A 96 -0.29 -1.77 6.19
N LEU A 97 0.65 -2.41 5.49
CA LEU A 97 0.47 -3.78 4.99
C LEU A 97 0.22 -4.78 6.12
N THR A 98 0.95 -4.67 7.22
CA THR A 98 0.76 -5.50 8.42
C THR A 98 -0.63 -5.28 9.01
N GLU A 99 -1.06 -4.03 9.20
CA GLU A 99 -2.39 -3.73 9.73
C GLU A 99 -3.53 -4.22 8.83
N LEU A 100 -3.38 -4.10 7.51
CA LEU A 100 -4.34 -4.66 6.54
C LEU A 100 -4.44 -6.18 6.67
N GLN A 101 -3.30 -6.85 6.88
CA GLN A 101 -3.22 -8.30 7.03
C GLN A 101 -3.87 -8.77 8.32
N GLU A 102 -3.56 -8.12 9.45
CA GLU A 102 -4.15 -8.42 10.76
C GLU A 102 -5.67 -8.24 10.74
N LEU A 103 -6.14 -7.12 10.20
CA LEU A 103 -7.58 -6.86 10.11
C LEU A 103 -8.28 -7.87 9.20
N SER A 104 -7.63 -8.28 8.11
CA SER A 104 -8.16 -9.34 7.23
C SER A 104 -8.24 -10.69 7.96
N ALA A 105 -7.27 -11.00 8.83
CA ALA A 105 -7.30 -12.21 9.66
C ALA A 105 -8.45 -12.15 10.68
N THR A 106 -8.64 -11.01 11.36
CA THR A 106 -9.76 -10.81 12.28
C THR A 106 -11.11 -10.98 11.60
N LEU A 107 -11.29 -10.44 10.38
CA LEU A 107 -12.54 -10.54 9.63
C LEU A 107 -12.84 -11.94 9.10
N ARG A 108 -11.83 -12.79 8.90
CA ARG A 108 -12.02 -14.20 8.53
C ARG A 108 -12.46 -15.06 9.73
N GLY A 109 -12.34 -14.54 10.96
CA GLY A 109 -12.55 -15.30 12.18
C GLY A 109 -11.42 -16.32 12.43
N PRO A 110 -11.39 -16.97 13.61
CA PRO A 110 -10.53 -18.12 13.80
C PRO A 110 -10.93 -19.19 12.80
N SER A 111 -9.99 -19.61 11.95
CA SER A 111 -10.12 -20.84 11.17
C SER A 111 -10.46 -21.96 12.15
N GLN A 112 -11.69 -22.48 12.11
CA GLN A 112 -12.07 -23.70 12.84
C GLN A 112 -11.25 -24.89 12.34
#